data_AF-A0A915B263-F1
#
_entry.id   AF-A0A915B263-F1
#
_cell.length_a   1.000
_cell.length_b   1.000
_cell.length_c   1.000
_cell.angle_alpha   90.00
_cell.angle_beta   90.00
_cell.angle_gamma   90.00
#
_symmetry.space_group_name_H-M   'P 1'
#
loop_
_entity.id
_entity.type
_entity.pdbx_description
1 polymer ?
#
loop_
_entity_poly.entity_id
_entity_poly.type
_entity_poly.pdbx_seq_one_letter_code
_entity_poly.pdbx_strand_id
1 'polypeptide(L)'
;LGKRLTPHLVNKNVFQLHNSADCSYFSVSSETGILLGEVARMKLAHILLVIMLIERSSAFRLQGVGVQGRLLCGEKALRNTKVKIYDVDRNPGDSDDLLDEGYTDANGEFRLDGTTRELTDIEPILKIFHDCNDGIRPCQKRVIFDIPKKYIHHGSVNEWFDIGDLNMEMTFRNEERDCNV
;
A
#
# COMPACT_ATOMS: atom_id res chain seq x y z
N LEU A 1 85.08 -28.81 -29.54
CA LEU A 1 85.61 -27.66 -30.32
C LEU A 1 84.61 -27.30 -31.41
N GLY A 2 84.40 -26.01 -31.70
CA GLY A 2 83.51 -25.51 -32.76
C GLY A 2 83.91 -25.99 -34.17
N LYS A 3 83.21 -25.65 -35.26
CA LYS A 3 82.43 -24.45 -35.55
C LYS A 3 81.38 -24.74 -36.64
N ARG A 4 80.34 -23.92 -36.57
CA ARG A 4 79.33 -23.56 -37.59
C ARG A 4 79.98 -23.11 -38.91
N LEU A 5 79.32 -23.34 -40.06
CA LEU A 5 78.86 -22.33 -41.03
C LEU A 5 78.30 -22.96 -42.32
N THR A 6 77.22 -22.34 -42.78
CA THR A 6 76.32 -22.52 -43.95
C THR A 6 76.97 -21.97 -45.26
N PRO A 7 76.27 -21.51 -46.32
CA PRO A 7 74.98 -21.84 -47.00
C PRO A 7 75.14 -21.97 -48.56
N HIS A 8 74.04 -22.18 -49.31
CA HIS A 8 73.62 -21.52 -50.60
C HIS A 8 72.80 -22.52 -51.48
N LEU A 9 71.49 -22.30 -51.73
CA LEU A 9 70.85 -21.44 -52.78
C LEU A 9 71.02 -22.08 -54.19
N VAL A 10 70.00 -22.42 -55.02
CA VAL A 10 68.94 -21.56 -55.64
C VAL A 10 68.07 -22.36 -56.66
N ASN A 11 66.74 -22.11 -56.67
CA ASN A 11 65.73 -22.05 -57.78
C ASN A 11 65.60 -23.16 -58.86
N LYS A 12 64.46 -23.37 -59.57
CA LYS A 12 63.24 -22.57 -59.81
C LYS A 12 62.15 -23.43 -60.49
N ASN A 13 60.91 -22.94 -60.36
CA ASN A 13 59.74 -23.02 -61.26
C ASN A 13 58.74 -24.17 -61.11
N VAL A 14 57.42 -24.02 -61.29
CA VAL A 14 56.35 -22.99 -61.11
C VAL A 14 55.06 -23.79 -61.41
N PHE A 15 54.00 -23.73 -60.59
CA PHE A 15 52.61 -23.34 -60.95
C PHE A 15 51.61 -23.60 -59.81
N GLN A 16 50.62 -22.70 -59.74
CA GLN A 16 49.70 -22.31 -58.67
C GLN A 16 48.64 -23.37 -58.24
N LEU A 17 47.93 -23.27 -57.10
CA LEU A 17 46.83 -22.31 -56.79
C LEU A 17 46.45 -22.29 -55.27
N HIS A 18 46.38 -21.06 -54.71
CA HIS A 18 45.33 -20.42 -53.84
C HIS A 18 44.65 -21.22 -52.68
N ASN A 19 44.32 -20.67 -51.50
CA ASN A 19 44.34 -19.31 -50.98
C ASN A 19 44.30 -19.29 -49.43
N SER A 20 44.61 -18.12 -48.89
CA SER A 20 44.89 -17.68 -47.52
C SER A 20 43.78 -17.84 -46.48
N ALA A 21 44.17 -18.26 -45.27
CA ALA A 21 43.44 -17.95 -44.05
C ALA A 21 43.83 -16.52 -43.60
N ASP A 22 42.96 -15.55 -43.88
CA ASP A 22 43.05 -14.21 -43.30
C ASP A 22 42.50 -14.23 -41.87
N CYS A 23 43.38 -14.04 -40.89
CA CYS A 23 42.99 -13.71 -39.53
C CYS A 23 42.79 -12.20 -39.45
N SER A 24 41.61 -11.72 -39.85
CA SER A 24 41.25 -10.31 -39.75
C SER A 24 41.01 -9.94 -38.27
N TYR A 25 41.97 -9.27 -37.66
CA TYR A 25 41.78 -8.64 -36.34
C TYR A 25 40.88 -7.41 -36.54
N PHE A 26 39.57 -7.57 -36.36
CA PHE A 26 38.62 -6.47 -36.42
C PHE A 26 38.73 -5.66 -35.11
N SER A 27 39.45 -4.53 -35.16
CA SER A 27 39.48 -3.57 -34.06
C SER A 27 38.11 -2.89 -33.96
N VAL A 28 37.29 -3.32 -33.00
CA VAL A 28 36.09 -2.57 -32.59
C VAL A 28 36.58 -1.21 -32.08
N SER A 29 36.12 -0.11 -32.69
CA SER A 29 36.51 1.25 -32.29
C SER A 29 36.05 1.49 -30.84
N SER A 30 36.94 2.02 -30.01
CA SER A 30 36.70 2.28 -28.57
C SER A 30 35.42 3.07 -28.30
N GLU A 31 35.04 3.97 -29.21
CA GLU A 31 33.82 4.78 -29.15
C GLU A 31 32.55 3.92 -29.18
N THR A 32 32.52 2.83 -29.94
CA THR A 32 31.35 1.93 -30.00
C THR A 32 31.19 1.07 -28.75
N GLY A 33 32.31 0.66 -28.12
CA GLY A 33 32.29 -0.07 -26.85
C GLY A 33 31.86 0.79 -25.66
N ILE A 34 32.25 2.07 -25.65
CA ILE A 34 31.82 3.05 -24.63
C ILE A 34 30.33 3.35 -24.78
N LEU A 35 29.84 3.62 -26.00
CA LEU A 35 28.44 3.90 -26.26
C LEU A 35 27.53 2.71 -25.91
N LEU A 36 27.95 1.48 -26.23
CA LEU A 36 27.23 0.26 -25.84
C LEU A 36 27.22 0.06 -24.31
N GLY A 37 28.31 0.38 -23.62
CA GLY A 37 28.40 0.34 -22.16
C GLY A 37 27.53 1.38 -21.47
N GLU A 38 27.48 2.60 -21.99
CA GLU A 38 26.61 3.68 -21.49
C GLU A 38 25.13 3.39 -21.74
N VAL A 39 24.77 2.88 -22.92
CA VAL A 39 23.40 2.45 -23.23
C VAL A 39 22.99 1.25 -22.37
N ALA A 40 23.89 0.29 -22.12
CA ALA A 40 23.63 -0.84 -21.23
C ALA A 40 23.48 -0.39 -19.76
N ARG A 41 24.32 0.54 -19.29
CA ARG A 41 24.21 1.16 -17.95
C ARG A 41 22.93 1.98 -17.81
N MET A 42 22.54 2.72 -18.85
CA MET A 42 21.30 3.48 -18.88
C MET A 42 20.09 2.54 -18.84
N LYS A 43 20.07 1.48 -19.64
CA LYS A 43 19.00 0.45 -19.59
C LYS A 43 18.95 -0.26 -18.24
N LEU A 44 20.10 -0.62 -17.66
CA LEU A 44 20.17 -1.23 -16.33
C LEU A 44 19.67 -0.26 -15.25
N ALA A 45 20.03 1.02 -15.32
CA ALA A 45 19.54 2.05 -14.40
C ALA A 45 18.01 2.25 -14.51
N HIS A 46 17.46 2.22 -15.73
CA HIS A 46 16.01 2.29 -15.94
C HIS A 46 15.31 1.02 -15.44
N ILE A 47 15.90 -0.16 -15.63
CA ILE A 47 15.37 -1.43 -15.08
C ILE A 47 15.41 -1.41 -13.54
N LEU A 48 16.50 -0.96 -12.93
CA LEU A 48 16.60 -0.81 -11.46
C LEU A 48 15.62 0.25 -10.92
N LEU A 49 15.41 1.36 -11.64
CA LEU A 49 14.41 2.36 -11.31
C LEU A 49 12.99 1.78 -11.41
N VAL A 50 12.69 1.03 -12.46
CA VAL A 50 11.40 0.34 -12.64
C VAL A 50 11.19 -0.72 -11.55
N ILE A 51 12.22 -1.48 -11.17
CA ILE A 51 12.13 -2.44 -10.05
C ILE A 51 11.87 -1.73 -8.71
N MET A 52 12.58 -0.63 -8.41
CA MET A 52 12.32 0.19 -7.22
C MET A 52 10.90 0.79 -7.21
N LEU A 53 10.35 1.14 -8.38
CA LEU A 53 8.98 1.62 -8.52
C LEU A 53 7.94 0.49 -8.39
N ILE A 54 8.25 -0.72 -8.85
CA ILE A 54 7.39 -1.91 -8.69
C ILE A 54 7.31 -2.33 -7.22
N GLU A 55 8.42 -2.32 -6.47
CA GLU A 55 8.41 -2.63 -5.02
C GLU A 55 7.52 -1.67 -4.21
N ARG A 56 7.43 -0.40 -4.64
CA ARG A 56 6.55 0.62 -4.03
C ARG A 56 5.06 0.32 -4.23
N SER A 57 4.68 -0.41 -5.29
CA SER A 57 3.26 -0.70 -5.58
C SER A 57 2.64 -1.74 -4.65
N SER A 58 3.47 -2.59 -4.02
CA SER A 58 3.07 -3.57 -3.00
C SER A 58 3.02 -3.01 -1.56
N ALA A 59 3.31 -1.72 -1.37
CA ALA A 59 3.44 -1.13 -0.03
C ALA A 59 2.10 -0.74 0.62
N PHE A 60 1.03 -0.60 -0.16
CA PHE A 60 -0.31 -0.28 0.36
C PHE A 60 -1.03 -1.55 0.82
N ARG A 61 -1.01 -1.78 2.14
CA ARG A 61 -1.65 -2.93 2.76
C ARG A 61 -3.15 -2.66 2.83
N LEU A 62 -3.96 -3.61 2.34
CA LEU A 62 -5.39 -3.59 2.63
C LEU A 62 -5.56 -3.83 4.13
N GLN A 63 -6.25 -2.91 4.79
CA GLN A 63 -6.47 -2.92 6.22
C GLN A 63 -7.92 -2.51 6.49
N GLY A 64 -8.51 -3.03 7.55
CA GLY A 64 -9.87 -2.71 7.93
C GLY A 64 -10.21 -3.16 9.33
N VAL A 65 -11.40 -2.81 9.79
CA VAL A 65 -11.94 -3.26 11.08
C VAL A 65 -13.41 -3.62 10.93
N GLY A 66 -13.82 -4.70 11.61
CA GLY A 66 -15.21 -5.07 11.80
C GLY A 66 -15.68 -4.66 13.20
N VAL A 67 -16.76 -3.89 13.29
CA VAL A 67 -17.33 -3.39 14.54
C VAL A 67 -18.80 -3.74 14.64
N GLN A 68 -19.24 -4.15 15.83
CA GLN A 68 -20.65 -4.41 16.10
C GLN A 68 -21.06 -3.97 17.50
N GLY A 69 -22.36 -3.87 17.73
CA GLY A 69 -22.93 -3.62 19.05
C GLY A 69 -24.41 -3.32 18.97
N ARG A 70 -24.99 -2.94 20.12
CA ARG A 70 -26.39 -2.56 20.24
C ARG A 70 -26.54 -1.27 21.04
N LEU A 71 -27.27 -0.31 20.49
CA LEU A 71 -27.51 0.98 21.11
C LEU A 71 -28.89 1.04 21.75
N LEU A 72 -28.93 1.58 22.97
CA LEU A 72 -30.15 1.79 23.75
C LEU A 72 -30.29 3.28 24.10
N CYS A 73 -31.51 3.71 24.34
CA CYS A 73 -31.84 5.00 24.95
C CYS A 73 -32.83 4.72 26.08
N GLY A 74 -32.28 4.52 27.28
CA GLY A 74 -33.00 3.93 28.40
C GLY A 74 -33.33 2.49 28.13
N GLU A 75 -34.58 2.12 28.35
CA GLU A 75 -35.06 0.74 28.15
C GLU A 75 -35.39 0.43 26.68
N LYS A 76 -35.26 1.41 25.77
CA LYS A 76 -35.65 1.27 24.37
C LYS A 76 -34.44 1.07 23.47
N ALA A 77 -34.58 0.16 22.51
CA ALA A 77 -33.67 0.08 21.37
C ALA A 77 -33.58 1.44 20.65
N LEU A 78 -32.35 1.92 20.46
CA LEU A 78 -32.08 3.17 19.79
C LEU A 78 -31.89 2.91 18.29
N ARG A 79 -33.03 2.91 17.57
CA ARG A 79 -33.13 2.59 16.14
C ARG A 79 -32.68 3.75 15.25
N ASN A 80 -32.31 3.44 14.01
CA ASN A 80 -32.00 4.43 12.96
C ASN A 80 -30.95 5.47 13.39
N THR A 81 -29.96 5.02 14.16
CA THR A 81 -28.87 5.85 14.68
C THR A 81 -27.66 5.67 13.79
N LYS A 82 -27.09 6.78 13.30
CA LYS A 82 -25.97 6.73 12.36
C LYS A 82 -24.71 6.29 13.10
N VAL A 83 -23.99 5.36 12.48
CA VAL A 83 -22.69 4.87 12.93
C VAL A 83 -21.70 4.92 11.77
N LYS A 84 -20.46 5.30 12.04
CA LYS A 84 -19.40 5.41 11.03
C LYS A 84 -18.07 4.91 11.58
N ILE A 85 -17.32 4.19 10.77
CA ILE A 85 -15.92 3.85 11.04
C ILE A 85 -15.05 4.82 10.24
N TYR A 86 -14.10 5.46 10.91
CA TYR A 86 -13.07 6.28 10.26
C TYR A 86 -11.69 5.73 10.56
N ASP A 87 -10.79 5.85 9.61
CA ASP A 87 -9.36 5.95 9.90
C ASP A 87 -9.03 7.40 10.20
N VAL A 88 -8.32 7.66 11.29
CA VAL A 88 -7.95 9.03 11.68
C VAL A 88 -6.49 9.24 11.36
N ASP A 89 -6.23 10.06 10.34
CA ASP A 89 -4.87 10.41 9.97
C ASP A 89 -4.34 11.52 10.87
N ARG A 90 -3.61 11.13 11.91
CA ARG A 90 -3.02 12.09 12.86
C ARG A 90 -1.79 12.82 12.30
N ASN A 91 -1.37 12.51 11.08
CA ASN A 91 -0.29 13.22 10.39
C ASN A 91 -0.81 14.51 9.73
N PRO A 92 -0.11 15.65 9.86
CA PRO A 92 -0.55 16.90 9.26
C PRO A 92 -0.61 16.83 7.72
N GLY A 93 -1.80 17.04 7.15
CA GLY A 93 -2.03 17.10 5.70
C GLY A 93 -2.76 15.90 5.12
N ASP A 94 -2.95 14.85 5.93
CA ASP A 94 -3.74 13.69 5.59
C ASP A 94 -5.18 13.87 6.14
N SER A 95 -6.19 13.38 5.41
CA SER A 95 -7.60 13.58 5.75
C SER A 95 -8.23 12.26 6.18
N ASP A 96 -8.92 12.25 7.32
CA ASP A 96 -9.64 11.08 7.82
C ASP A 96 -10.44 10.34 6.74
N ASP A 97 -10.14 9.07 6.54
CA ASP A 97 -10.84 8.19 5.61
C ASP A 97 -12.11 7.61 6.24
N LEU A 98 -13.26 7.78 5.57
CA LEU A 98 -14.47 7.03 5.91
C LEU A 98 -14.33 5.58 5.44
N LEU A 99 -14.28 4.63 6.37
CA LEU A 99 -14.10 3.21 6.05
C LEU A 99 -15.44 2.51 5.75
N ASP A 100 -16.45 2.73 6.59
CA ASP A 100 -17.81 2.21 6.42
C ASP A 100 -18.82 3.03 7.24
N GLU A 101 -20.08 3.00 6.85
CA GLU A 101 -21.16 3.66 7.57
C GLU A 101 -22.49 2.93 7.45
N GLY A 102 -23.33 3.08 8.48
CA GLY A 102 -24.64 2.46 8.51
C GLY A 102 -25.53 3.03 9.59
N TYR A 103 -26.62 2.32 9.84
CA TYR A 103 -27.61 2.69 10.84
C TYR A 103 -27.95 1.49 11.71
N THR A 104 -28.25 1.76 12.98
CA THR A 104 -28.84 0.74 13.85
C THR A 104 -30.20 0.28 13.34
N ASP A 105 -30.47 -1.00 13.49
CA ASP A 105 -31.70 -1.64 13.04
C ASP A 105 -32.87 -1.44 14.03
N ALA A 106 -33.91 -2.26 13.87
CA ALA A 106 -35.06 -2.31 14.79
C ALA A 106 -34.68 -2.71 16.23
N ASN A 107 -33.66 -3.53 16.43
CA ASN A 107 -33.23 -3.94 17.76
C ASN A 107 -32.18 -2.98 18.34
N GLY A 108 -31.81 -1.93 17.59
CA GLY A 108 -30.72 -1.03 17.95
C GLY A 108 -29.35 -1.63 17.60
N GLU A 109 -29.31 -2.76 16.90
CA GLU A 109 -28.10 -3.49 16.55
C GLU A 109 -27.48 -2.88 15.30
N PHE A 110 -26.14 -2.84 15.26
CA PHE A 110 -25.40 -2.44 14.08
C PHE A 110 -24.19 -3.35 13.87
N ARG A 111 -23.73 -3.40 12.63
CA ARG A 111 -22.55 -4.15 12.22
C ARG A 111 -21.94 -3.49 10.99
N LEU A 112 -20.69 -3.07 11.08
CA LEU A 112 -19.93 -2.37 10.05
C LEU A 112 -18.61 -3.09 9.77
N ASP A 113 -18.19 -3.13 8.51
CA ASP A 113 -16.92 -3.71 8.04
C ASP A 113 -16.37 -2.82 6.94
N GLY A 114 -15.36 -2.04 7.28
CA GLY A 114 -14.75 -1.06 6.39
C GLY A 114 -13.28 -1.31 6.18
N THR A 115 -12.78 -1.02 4.97
CA THR A 115 -11.37 -1.20 4.63
C THR A 115 -10.81 0.01 3.88
N THR A 116 -9.54 0.33 4.11
CA THR A 116 -8.74 1.26 3.30
C THR A 116 -7.40 0.62 2.90
N ARG A 117 -6.66 1.30 2.04
CA ARG A 117 -5.31 0.91 1.60
C ARG A 117 -4.30 1.91 2.14
N GLU A 118 -3.67 1.54 3.24
CA GLU A 118 -2.76 2.40 4.00
C GLU A 118 -1.32 1.84 3.97
N LEU A 119 -0.33 2.74 3.99
CA LEU A 119 1.09 2.36 4.10
C LEU A 119 1.47 1.99 5.54
N THR A 120 0.89 2.69 6.51
CA THR A 120 1.04 2.47 7.94
C THR A 120 -0.16 1.73 8.51
N ASP A 121 -0.12 1.37 9.79
CA ASP A 121 -1.29 0.76 10.44
C ASP A 121 -2.38 1.81 10.64
N ILE A 122 -3.59 1.48 10.23
CA ILE A 122 -4.76 2.35 10.41
C ILE A 122 -4.99 2.68 11.89
N GLU A 123 -5.66 3.80 12.16
CA GLU A 123 -6.00 4.34 13.47
C GLU A 123 -7.52 4.43 13.65
N PRO A 124 -8.21 3.27 13.67
CA PRO A 124 -9.64 3.21 13.47
C PRO A 124 -10.43 3.72 14.68
N ILE A 125 -11.47 4.50 14.41
CA ILE A 125 -12.45 4.96 15.40
C ILE A 125 -13.88 4.67 14.95
N LEU A 126 -14.77 4.40 15.90
CA LEU A 126 -16.21 4.37 15.71
C LEU A 126 -16.80 5.72 16.14
N LYS A 127 -17.54 6.37 15.25
CA LYS A 127 -18.36 7.56 15.55
C LYS A 127 -19.83 7.16 15.60
N ILE A 128 -20.53 7.53 16.66
CA ILE A 128 -21.97 7.27 16.86
C ILE A 128 -22.68 8.62 16.96
N PHE A 129 -23.69 8.85 16.11
CA PHE A 129 -24.45 10.10 16.07
C PHE A 129 -25.89 9.86 16.51
N HIS A 130 -26.32 10.52 17.58
CA HIS A 130 -27.60 10.22 18.23
C HIS A 130 -28.28 11.46 18.83
N ASP A 131 -29.60 11.36 19.01
CA ASP A 131 -30.44 12.38 19.65
C ASP A 131 -31.07 11.88 20.97
N CYS A 132 -30.51 10.82 21.56
CA CYS A 132 -31.00 10.28 22.84
C CYS A 132 -30.97 11.37 23.94
N ASN A 133 -32.14 11.60 24.55
CA ASN A 133 -32.38 12.66 25.53
C ASN A 133 -31.89 14.06 25.11
N ASP A 134 -31.92 14.36 23.80
CA ASP A 134 -31.38 15.62 23.28
C ASP A 134 -32.46 16.65 22.87
N GLY A 135 -33.72 16.22 22.77
CA GLY A 135 -34.85 17.10 22.44
C GLY A 135 -34.78 17.62 21.00
N ILE A 136 -35.26 18.84 20.76
CA ILE A 136 -35.15 19.51 19.44
C ILE A 136 -33.96 20.46 19.50
N ARG A 137 -32.79 19.96 19.13
CA ARG A 137 -31.56 20.77 19.04
C ARG A 137 -30.91 20.57 17.68
N PRO A 138 -30.26 21.60 17.13
CA PRO A 138 -29.55 21.45 15.87
C PRO A 138 -28.36 20.51 16.07
N CYS A 139 -28.11 19.69 15.04
CA CYS A 139 -26.99 18.75 14.98
C CYS A 139 -27.08 17.64 16.04
N GLN A 140 -26.46 16.51 15.78
CA GLN A 140 -26.57 15.33 16.64
C GLN A 140 -25.43 15.30 17.66
N LYS A 141 -25.67 14.67 18.81
CA LYS A 141 -24.57 14.30 19.71
C LYS A 141 -23.70 13.27 19.03
N ARG A 142 -22.38 13.39 19.17
CA ARG A 142 -21.38 12.51 18.60
C ARG A 142 -20.50 11.94 19.69
N VAL A 143 -20.43 10.62 19.76
CA VAL A 143 -19.55 9.86 20.67
C VAL A 143 -18.52 9.11 19.83
N ILE A 144 -17.27 9.10 20.30
CA ILE A 144 -16.14 8.46 19.60
C ILE A 144 -15.57 7.33 20.46
N PHE A 145 -15.31 6.17 19.84
CA PHE A 145 -14.60 5.05 20.46
C PHE A 145 -13.36 4.72 19.64
N ASP A 146 -12.20 4.66 20.28
CA ASP A 146 -11.02 4.08 19.67
C ASP A 146 -11.19 2.56 19.53
N ILE A 147 -10.91 2.05 18.33
CA ILE A 147 -10.96 0.61 18.05
C ILE A 147 -9.53 0.07 18.21
N PRO A 148 -9.29 -0.90 19.12
CA PRO A 148 -7.94 -1.39 19.35
C PRO A 148 -7.32 -2.00 18.08
N LYS A 149 -6.06 -1.67 17.78
CA LYS A 149 -5.35 -2.14 16.58
C LYS A 149 -5.31 -3.68 16.42
N LYS A 150 -5.50 -4.44 17.49
CA LYS A 150 -5.60 -5.92 17.43
C LYS A 150 -6.79 -6.43 16.61
N TYR A 151 -7.82 -5.60 16.39
CA TYR A 151 -8.98 -5.94 15.57
C TYR A 151 -8.78 -5.61 14.07
N ILE A 152 -7.62 -5.06 13.70
CA ILE A 152 -7.31 -4.79 12.29
C ILE A 152 -7.20 -6.11 11.53
N HIS A 153 -7.94 -6.23 10.44
CA HIS A 153 -7.85 -7.34 9.50
C HIS A 153 -7.32 -6.88 8.14
N HIS A 154 -6.87 -7.83 7.32
CA HIS A 154 -6.29 -7.59 6.00
C HIS A 154 -7.19 -8.09 4.86
N GLY A 155 -8.46 -7.73 4.92
CA GLY A 155 -9.45 -7.96 3.84
C GLY A 155 -10.72 -8.71 4.24
N SER A 156 -10.69 -9.52 5.30
CA SER A 156 -11.91 -10.15 5.84
C SER A 156 -11.87 -10.15 7.37
N VAL A 157 -12.98 -9.78 8.01
CA VAL A 157 -13.08 -9.75 9.47
C VAL A 157 -12.88 -11.14 10.06
N ASN A 158 -11.86 -11.27 10.90
CA ASN A 158 -11.53 -12.47 11.67
C ASN A 158 -11.93 -12.34 13.15
N GLU A 159 -11.89 -11.13 13.71
CA GLU A 159 -12.35 -10.81 15.07
C GLU A 159 -13.19 -9.53 15.02
N TRP A 160 -14.39 -9.57 15.61
CA TRP A 160 -15.27 -8.39 15.69
C TRP A 160 -14.97 -7.60 16.95
N PHE A 161 -14.79 -6.28 16.81
CA PHE A 161 -14.81 -5.40 17.96
C PHE A 161 -16.26 -5.17 18.39
N ASP A 162 -16.66 -5.88 19.45
CA ASP A 162 -18.01 -5.80 20.00
C ASP A 162 -18.04 -4.80 21.17
N ILE A 163 -18.76 -3.69 21.00
CA ILE A 163 -18.93 -2.69 22.07
C ILE A 163 -20.03 -3.08 23.07
N GLY A 164 -20.74 -4.19 22.82
CA GLY A 164 -21.83 -4.69 23.64
C GLY A 164 -23.10 -3.83 23.55
N ASP A 165 -23.87 -3.87 24.63
CA ASP A 165 -25.05 -3.01 24.82
C ASP A 165 -24.62 -1.68 25.42
N LEU A 166 -24.80 -0.60 24.65
CA LEU A 166 -24.46 0.75 25.07
C LEU A 166 -25.71 1.60 25.23
N ASN A 167 -26.01 2.02 26.47
CA ASN A 167 -27.09 2.97 26.74
C ASN A 167 -26.58 4.41 26.55
N MET A 168 -27.09 5.08 25.52
CA MET A 168 -26.71 6.43 25.10
C MET A 168 -27.37 7.55 25.94
N GLU A 169 -28.07 7.22 27.03
CA GLU A 169 -28.51 8.22 28.03
C GLU A 169 -27.37 8.74 28.89
N MET A 170 -26.29 7.97 29.03
CA MET A 170 -25.15 8.36 29.84
C MET A 170 -24.41 9.54 29.22
N THR A 171 -23.79 10.36 30.08
CA THR A 171 -22.91 11.44 29.60
C THR A 171 -21.54 10.88 29.27
N PHE A 172 -21.14 10.97 28.00
CA PHE A 172 -19.79 10.66 27.57
C PHE A 172 -18.89 11.88 27.75
N ARG A 173 -17.68 11.70 28.29
CA ARG A 173 -16.74 12.82 28.49
C ARG A 173 -16.28 13.45 27.17
N ASN A 174 -16.31 12.68 26.10
CA ASN A 174 -15.95 13.05 24.74
C ASN A 174 -17.19 13.22 23.84
N GLU A 175 -18.37 13.48 24.43
CA GLU A 175 -19.55 13.85 23.65
C GLU A 175 -19.39 15.26 23.07
N GLU A 176 -19.48 15.36 21.76
CA GLU A 176 -19.51 16.62 21.02
C GLU A 176 -20.80 16.75 20.22
N ARG A 177 -21.01 17.86 19.52
CA ARG A 177 -22.11 18.00 18.56
C ARG A 177 -21.57 18.11 17.15
N ASP A 178 -22.16 17.38 16.22
CA ASP A 178 -21.76 17.38 14.81
C ASP A 178 -22.98 17.50 13.89
N CYS A 179 -22.86 18.39 12.91
CA CYS A 179 -23.89 18.69 11.92
C CYS A 179 -23.67 17.90 10.62
N ASN A 180 -22.48 17.29 10.45
CA ASN A 180 -22.09 16.49 9.29
C ASN A 180 -22.29 15.00 9.60
N VAL A 181 -23.55 14.62 9.76
CA VAL A 181 -23.98 13.23 10.01
C VAL A 181 -23.90 12.39 8.75
#